data_AF-A0A5E8CI24-F1
#
_entry.id   AF-A0A5E8CI24-F1
#
_cell.length_a   1.000
_cell.length_b   1.000
_cell.length_c   1.000
_cell.angle_alpha   90.00
_cell.angle_beta   90.00
_cell.angle_gamma   90.00
#
_symmetry.space_group_name_H-M   'P 1'
#
loop_
_entity.id
_entity.type
_entity.pdbx_description
1 polymer ?
#
loop_
_entity_poly.entity_id
_entity_poly.type
_entity_poly.pdbx_seq_one_letter_code
_entity_poly.pdbx_strand_id
1 'polypeptide(L)'
;MIPIIPNLITFSRLFFLYEILLLLPQYPFFKNKIIALYVLGVLTDALDGYVARKFNMTSEFGKFFDGFIDYIFGAILVIYLFKYGLVGKVIFIPFLIIIFRDTIRNLIRLTKLKSSKSHGRAASNCGKISRVLQNLVVLLVLILPFKGNVILTNQVLIYIALVLSLYSFYQYLPCS
;
A
#
# COMPACT_ATOMS: atom_id res chain seq x y z
N MET A 1 13.07 -22.30 8.26
CA MET A 1 13.10 -22.41 6.79
C MET A 1 12.48 -21.15 6.21
N ILE A 2 13.18 -20.39 5.37
CA ILE A 2 12.60 -19.19 4.73
C ILE A 2 11.56 -19.67 3.72
N PRO A 3 10.28 -19.28 3.83
CA PRO A 3 9.27 -19.71 2.87
C PRO A 3 9.54 -19.01 1.53
N ILE A 4 10.02 -19.77 0.55
CA ILE A 4 10.45 -19.26 -0.76
C ILE A 4 9.25 -18.71 -1.55
N ILE A 5 8.10 -19.37 -1.46
CA ILE A 5 6.92 -19.08 -2.30
C ILE A 5 6.30 -17.71 -1.97
N PRO A 6 5.93 -17.37 -0.71
CA PRO A 6 5.37 -16.05 -0.40
C PRO A 6 6.35 -14.91 -0.71
N ASN A 7 7.64 -15.11 -0.44
CA ASN A 7 8.65 -14.09 -0.69
C ASN A 7 8.81 -13.80 -2.20
N LEU A 8 8.79 -14.83 -3.06
CA LEU A 8 8.81 -14.63 -4.51
C LEU A 8 7.61 -13.83 -5.01
N ILE A 9 6.42 -14.05 -4.43
CA ILE A 9 5.23 -13.26 -4.75
C ILE A 9 5.44 -11.80 -4.33
N THR A 10 5.96 -11.55 -3.13
CA THR A 10 6.35 -10.21 -2.68
C THR A 10 7.37 -9.56 -3.63
N PHE A 11 8.38 -10.29 -4.11
CA PHE A 11 9.36 -9.77 -5.07
C PHE A 11 8.75 -9.43 -6.43
N SER A 12 7.69 -10.12 -6.85
CA SER A 12 7.00 -9.79 -8.12
C SER A 12 6.45 -8.36 -8.13
N ARG A 13 6.08 -7.79 -6.97
CA ARG A 13 5.67 -6.37 -6.86
C ARG A 13 6.78 -5.40 -7.26
N LEU A 14 8.04 -5.72 -6.96
CA LEU A 14 9.17 -4.90 -7.43
C LEU A 14 9.33 -4.96 -8.94
N PHE A 15 9.11 -6.12 -9.55
CA PHE A 15 9.13 -6.28 -11.00
C PHE A 15 8.02 -5.46 -11.66
N PHE A 16 6.78 -5.56 -11.15
CA PHE A 16 5.66 -4.76 -11.65
C PHE A 16 5.90 -3.27 -11.48
N LEU A 17 6.43 -2.84 -10.33
CA LEU A 17 6.80 -1.44 -10.10
C LEU A 17 7.83 -0.98 -11.13
N TYR A 18 8.92 -1.72 -11.31
CA TYR A 18 9.95 -1.39 -12.28
C TYR A 18 9.38 -1.22 -13.69
N GLU A 19 8.54 -2.16 -14.13
CA GLU A 19 7.92 -2.09 -15.46
C GLU A 19 6.94 -0.91 -15.58
N ILE A 20 6.14 -0.61 -14.53
CA ILE A 20 5.30 0.59 -14.50
C ILE A 20 6.14 1.85 -14.67
N LEU A 21 7.27 1.96 -13.96
CA LEU A 21 8.13 3.15 -14.02
C LEU A 21 8.77 3.37 -15.40
N LEU A 22 9.06 2.29 -16.15
CA LEU A 22 9.54 2.40 -17.53
C LEU A 22 8.46 2.89 -18.50
N LEU A 23 7.20 2.52 -18.26
CA LEU A 23 6.07 2.83 -19.14
C LEU A 23 5.43 4.19 -18.82
N LEU A 24 5.52 4.65 -17.57
CA LEU A 24 4.89 5.89 -17.10
C LEU A 24 5.30 7.17 -17.87
N PRO A 25 6.57 7.37 -18.31
CA PRO A 25 6.95 8.52 -19.13
C PRO A 25 6.20 8.60 -20.46
N GLN A 26 5.68 7.47 -20.93
CA GLN A 26 4.96 7.33 -22.20
C GLN A 26 3.44 7.32 -21.99
N TYR A 27 2.97 7.75 -20.81
CA TYR A 27 1.55 7.90 -20.55
C TYR A 27 0.94 9.02 -21.43
N PRO A 28 -0.25 8.83 -22.04
CA PRO A 28 -1.20 7.71 -21.84
C PRO A 28 -1.06 6.53 -22.81
N PHE A 29 -0.03 6.46 -23.66
CA PHE A 29 0.09 5.43 -24.70
C PHE A 29 0.07 4.00 -24.11
N PHE A 30 0.79 3.76 -23.01
CA PHE A 30 0.81 2.46 -22.32
C PHE A 30 -0.15 2.36 -21.12
N LYS A 31 -1.16 3.23 -21.04
CA LYS A 31 -2.09 3.32 -19.91
C LYS A 31 -2.68 1.96 -19.49
N ASN A 32 -3.22 1.20 -20.44
CA ASN A 32 -3.86 -0.09 -20.14
C ASN A 32 -2.88 -1.11 -19.54
N LYS A 33 -1.63 -1.11 -20.02
CA LYS A 33 -0.57 -1.99 -19.49
C LYS A 33 -0.17 -1.57 -18.07
N ILE A 34 -0.03 -0.26 -17.83
CA ILE A 34 0.25 0.28 -16.48
C ILE A 34 -0.86 -0.10 -15.49
N ILE A 35 -2.13 0.03 -15.89
CA ILE A 35 -3.28 -0.36 -15.05
C ILE A 35 -3.23 -1.86 -14.75
N ALA A 36 -2.99 -2.70 -15.76
CA ALA A 36 -2.91 -4.15 -15.58
C ALA A 36 -1.80 -4.55 -14.59
N LEU A 37 -0.60 -3.99 -14.76
CA LEU A 37 0.53 -4.23 -13.85
C LEU A 37 0.23 -3.76 -12.42
N TYR A 38 -0.41 -2.60 -12.26
CA TYR A 38 -0.80 -2.09 -10.95
C TYR A 38 -1.82 -3.01 -10.26
N VAL A 39 -2.85 -3.43 -10.99
CA VAL A 39 -3.88 -4.37 -10.48
C VAL A 39 -3.26 -5.70 -10.10
N LEU A 40 -2.35 -6.24 -10.93
CA LEU A 40 -1.60 -7.45 -10.60
C LEU A 40 -0.80 -7.28 -9.30
N GLY A 41 -0.09 -6.16 -9.13
CA GLY A 41 0.63 -5.84 -7.89
C GLY A 41 -0.27 -5.87 -6.65
N VAL A 42 -1.43 -5.21 -6.71
CA VAL A 42 -2.41 -5.20 -5.61
C VAL A 42 -2.98 -6.60 -5.34
N LEU A 43 -3.25 -7.40 -6.38
CA LEU A 43 -3.76 -8.76 -6.22
C LEU A 43 -2.70 -9.70 -5.63
N THR A 44 -1.43 -9.54 -6.01
CA THR A 44 -0.33 -10.35 -5.46
C THR A 44 -0.11 -10.13 -3.97
N ASP A 45 -0.32 -8.91 -3.44
CA ASP A 45 -0.32 -8.60 -1.99
C ASP A 45 -1.45 -9.29 -1.23
N ALA A 46 -2.62 -9.47 -1.85
CA ALA A 46 -3.69 -10.25 -1.23
C ALA A 46 -3.36 -11.75 -1.23
N LEU A 47 -2.70 -12.23 -2.31
CA LEU A 47 -2.38 -13.62 -2.52
C LEU A 47 -1.26 -14.13 -1.62
N ASP A 48 -0.15 -13.40 -1.45
CA ASP A 48 0.94 -13.85 -0.58
C ASP A 48 0.49 -13.99 0.88
N GLY A 49 -0.32 -13.06 1.38
CA GLY A 49 -0.92 -13.13 2.70
C GLY A 49 -1.93 -14.27 2.85
N TYR A 50 -2.63 -14.66 1.77
CA TYR A 50 -3.49 -15.84 1.78
C TYR A 50 -2.67 -17.14 1.81
N VAL A 51 -1.68 -17.26 0.92
CA VAL A 51 -0.81 -18.44 0.82
C VAL A 51 -0.04 -18.67 2.13
N ALA A 52 0.57 -17.62 2.69
CA ALA A 52 1.32 -17.72 3.93
C ALA A 52 0.47 -18.21 5.12
N ARG A 53 -0.81 -17.79 5.20
CA ARG A 53 -1.75 -18.24 6.23
C ARG A 53 -2.26 -19.66 5.99
N LYS A 54 -2.60 -20.00 4.74
CA LYS A 54 -3.14 -21.32 4.39
C LYS A 54 -2.14 -22.44 4.60
N PHE A 55 -0.86 -22.20 4.29
CA PHE A 55 0.19 -23.20 4.37
C PHE A 55 1.06 -23.09 5.64
N ASN A 56 0.66 -22.25 6.62
CA ASN A 56 1.45 -21.97 7.84
C ASN A 56 2.90 -21.55 7.56
N MET A 57 3.15 -20.97 6.38
CA MET A 57 4.45 -20.53 5.88
C MET A 57 4.73 -19.08 6.31
N THR A 58 4.59 -18.78 7.60
CA THR A 58 4.86 -17.44 8.12
C THR A 58 6.25 -17.37 8.74
N SER A 59 7.05 -16.37 8.34
CA SER A 59 8.36 -16.09 8.93
C SER A 59 8.44 -14.64 9.40
N GLU A 60 9.23 -14.36 10.43
CA GLU A 60 9.44 -12.97 10.89
C GLU A 60 10.08 -12.11 9.81
N PHE A 61 11.08 -12.67 9.10
CA PHE A 61 11.72 -12.00 7.97
C PHE A 61 10.71 -11.68 6.86
N GLY A 62 9.88 -12.65 6.46
CA GLY A 62 8.86 -12.44 5.43
C GLY A 62 7.84 -11.36 5.83
N LYS A 63 7.39 -11.34 7.09
CA LYS A 63 6.48 -10.30 7.61
C LYS A 63 7.10 -8.90 7.59
N PHE A 64 8.38 -8.78 7.91
CA PHE A 64 9.11 -7.51 7.82
C PHE A 64 9.28 -7.08 6.36
N PHE A 65 9.71 -8.01 5.50
CA PHE A 65 10.00 -7.75 4.10
C PHE A 65 8.74 -7.36 3.32
N ASP A 66 7.61 -8.02 3.59
CA ASP A 66 6.30 -7.69 3.04
C ASP A 66 5.92 -6.22 3.28
N GLY A 67 6.02 -5.77 4.54
CA GLY A 67 5.76 -4.38 4.90
C GLY A 67 6.76 -3.38 4.29
N PHE A 68 8.00 -3.81 4.03
CA PHE A 68 9.03 -2.99 3.39
C PHE A 68 8.77 -2.83 1.89
N ILE A 69 8.44 -3.92 1.18
CA ILE A 69 8.12 -3.89 -0.24
C ILE A 69 6.83 -3.13 -0.52
N ASP A 70 5.83 -3.26 0.35
CA ASP A 70 4.61 -2.43 0.30
C ASP A 70 4.90 -0.93 0.33
N TYR A 71 5.79 -0.52 1.26
CA TYR A 71 6.21 0.86 1.37
C TYR A 71 6.88 1.33 0.08
N ILE A 72 7.82 0.54 -0.46
CA ILE A 72 8.51 0.85 -1.72
C ILE A 72 7.51 0.97 -2.87
N PHE A 73 6.63 -0.01 -3.04
CA PHE A 73 5.66 -0.05 -4.11
C PHE A 73 4.73 1.17 -4.07
N GLY A 74 4.12 1.45 -2.91
CA GLY A 74 3.19 2.56 -2.75
C GLY A 74 3.87 3.93 -2.87
N ALA A 75 5.01 4.12 -2.19
CA ALA A 75 5.68 5.43 -2.13
C ALA A 75 6.26 5.83 -3.49
N ILE A 76 7.02 4.92 -4.12
CA ILE A 76 7.68 5.22 -5.39
C ILE A 76 6.64 5.46 -6.48
N LEU A 77 5.58 4.64 -6.54
CA LEU A 77 4.53 4.83 -7.52
C LEU A 77 3.89 6.22 -7.40
N VAL A 78 3.49 6.62 -6.19
CA VAL A 78 2.85 7.93 -5.97
C VAL A 78 3.79 9.11 -6.24
N ILE A 79 5.07 9.00 -5.90
CA ILE A 79 6.09 10.00 -6.25
C ILE A 79 6.17 10.19 -7.77
N TYR A 80 6.18 9.09 -8.53
CA TYR A 80 6.26 9.16 -9.98
C TYR A 80 4.95 9.64 -10.61
N LEU A 81 3.80 9.25 -10.08
CA LEU A 81 2.52 9.82 -10.50
C LEU A 81 2.46 11.34 -10.28
N PHE A 82 2.97 11.83 -9.15
CA PHE A 82 3.11 13.27 -8.90
C PHE A 82 4.08 13.94 -9.89
N LYS A 83 5.24 13.34 -10.14
CA LYS A 83 6.26 13.84 -11.09
C LYS A 83 5.70 14.04 -12.49
N TYR A 84 4.88 13.10 -12.99
CA TYR A 84 4.27 13.18 -14.32
C TYR A 84 2.95 13.99 -14.34
N GLY A 85 2.61 14.70 -13.26
CA GLY A 85 1.41 15.53 -13.20
C GLY A 85 0.10 14.74 -13.14
N LEU A 86 0.17 13.42 -12.94
CA LEU A 86 -0.99 12.55 -12.73
C LEU A 86 -1.52 12.63 -11.32
N VAL A 87 -0.89 13.34 -10.38
CA VAL A 87 -1.43 13.57 -9.05
C VAL A 87 -1.10 15.00 -8.63
N GLY A 88 -2.09 15.72 -8.11
CA GLY A 88 -1.89 17.05 -7.53
C GLY A 88 -1.45 17.00 -6.06
N LYS A 89 -0.91 18.11 -5.54
CA LYS A 89 -0.44 18.23 -4.15
C LYS A 89 -1.49 17.80 -3.11
N VAL A 90 -2.76 18.08 -3.39
CA VAL A 90 -3.91 17.77 -2.51
C VAL A 90 -4.06 16.26 -2.27
N ILE A 91 -3.71 15.42 -3.25
CA ILE A 91 -3.75 13.95 -3.10
C ILE A 91 -2.39 13.43 -2.65
N PHE A 92 -1.31 13.98 -3.20
CA PHE A 92 0.06 13.54 -2.93
C PHE A 92 0.44 13.62 -1.44
N ILE A 93 0.14 14.75 -0.78
CA ILE A 93 0.54 14.98 0.61
C ILE A 93 -0.18 14.01 1.58
N PRO A 94 -1.52 13.87 1.57
CA PRO A 94 -2.21 12.86 2.36
C PRO A 94 -1.68 11.44 2.14
N PHE A 95 -1.36 11.09 0.89
CA PHE A 95 -0.84 9.76 0.57
C PHE A 95 0.49 9.49 1.27
N LEU A 96 1.43 10.44 1.22
CA LEU A 96 2.72 10.31 1.91
C LEU A 96 2.55 10.18 3.43
N ILE A 97 1.64 10.95 4.02
CA ILE A 97 1.35 10.88 5.47
C ILE A 97 0.85 9.47 5.83
N ILE A 98 -0.07 8.92 5.04
CA ILE A 98 -0.60 7.58 5.27
C ILE A 98 0.50 6.53 5.18
N ILE A 99 1.30 6.56 4.11
CA ILE A 99 2.42 5.63 3.92
C ILE A 99 3.38 5.69 5.10
N PHE A 100 3.80 6.89 5.50
CA PHE A 100 4.75 7.07 6.60
C PHE A 100 4.20 6.51 7.92
N ARG A 101 2.94 6.84 8.24
CA ARG A 101 2.23 6.29 9.41
C ARG A 101 2.14 4.77 9.34
N ASP A 102 1.81 4.19 8.18
CA ASP A 102 1.68 2.75 8.00
C ASP A 102 3.00 2.02 8.24
N THR A 103 4.12 2.60 7.81
CA THR A 103 5.47 2.10 8.11
C THR A 103 5.74 2.10 9.62
N ILE A 104 5.41 3.18 10.33
CA ILE A 104 5.56 3.26 11.79
C ILE A 104 4.72 2.18 12.48
N ARG A 105 3.46 2.01 12.09
CA ARG A 105 2.58 0.96 12.63
C ARG A 105 3.20 -0.43 12.43
N ASN A 106 3.76 -0.70 11.25
CA ASN A 106 4.41 -1.98 10.94
C ASN A 106 5.66 -2.19 11.81
N LEU A 107 6.48 -1.16 12.03
CA LEU A 107 7.63 -1.23 12.93
C LEU A 107 7.22 -1.52 14.38
N ILE A 108 6.22 -0.81 14.92
CA ILE A 108 5.71 -1.03 16.29
C ILE A 108 5.14 -2.45 16.43
N ARG A 109 4.52 -3.01 15.38
CA ARG A 109 4.04 -4.40 15.39
C ARG A 109 5.18 -5.38 15.55
N LEU A 110 6.28 -5.18 14.86
CA LEU A 110 7.44 -6.07 14.94
C LEU A 110 8.12 -6.01 16.31
N THR A 111 8.17 -4.84 16.95
CA THR A 111 8.73 -4.71 18.31
C THR A 111 7.82 -5.34 19.37
N LYS A 112 6.50 -5.20 19.25
CA LYS A 112 5.54 -5.83 20.17
C LYS A 112 5.50 -7.36 20.07
N LEU A 113 5.73 -7.94 18.88
CA LEU A 113 5.80 -9.39 18.71
C LEU A 113 6.99 -10.03 19.45
N LYS A 114 8.09 -9.29 19.66
CA LYS A 114 9.25 -9.75 20.44
C LYS A 114 9.02 -9.69 21.95
N SER A 115 8.01 -8.95 22.40
CA SER A 115 7.65 -8.74 23.80
C SER A 115 6.51 -9.70 24.19
N SER A 116 6.87 -10.89 24.66
CA SER A 116 6.00 -12.06 24.94
C SER A 116 4.88 -11.87 25.99
N LYS A 117 4.48 -10.64 26.38
CA LYS A 117 3.44 -10.43 27.42
C LYS A 117 2.31 -9.47 27.07
N SER A 118 2.32 -8.80 25.91
CA SER A 118 1.19 -7.93 25.54
C SER A 118 0.26 -8.62 24.56
N HIS A 119 -1.02 -8.75 24.93
CA HIS A 119 -2.10 -9.11 24.02
C HIS A 119 -2.06 -8.10 22.86
N GLY A 120 -1.47 -8.51 21.73
CA GLY A 120 -1.35 -7.66 20.55
C GLY A 120 -2.75 -7.30 20.08
N ARG A 121 -3.15 -6.04 20.25
CA ARG A 121 -4.41 -5.54 19.67
C ARG A 121 -4.37 -5.84 18.17
N ALA A 122 -5.27 -6.71 17.72
CA ALA A 122 -5.41 -7.06 16.32
C ALA A 122 -5.63 -5.78 15.49
N ALA A 123 -5.15 -5.78 14.24
CA ALA A 123 -5.32 -4.65 13.35
C ALA A 123 -6.81 -4.28 13.23
N SER A 124 -7.15 -3.03 13.54
CA SER A 124 -8.53 -2.56 13.46
C SER A 124 -9.03 -2.57 12.02
N ASN A 125 -10.31 -2.89 11.83
CA ASN A 125 -10.93 -2.95 10.50
C ASN A 125 -10.78 -1.63 9.73
N CYS A 126 -10.74 -0.50 10.44
CA CYS A 126 -10.47 0.84 9.88
C CYS A 126 -9.14 0.91 9.11
N GLY A 127 -8.09 0.26 9.61
CA GLY A 127 -6.77 0.27 8.97
C GLY A 127 -6.70 -0.60 7.71
N LYS A 128 -7.60 -1.58 7.55
CA LYS A 128 -7.75 -2.36 6.32
C LYS A 128 -8.50 -1.54 5.27
N ILE A 129 -9.59 -0.89 5.69
CA ILE A 129 -10.40 -0.02 4.82
C ILE A 129 -9.56 1.13 4.28
N SER A 130 -8.72 1.78 5.10
CA SER A 130 -7.84 2.85 4.64
C SER A 130 -6.88 2.40 3.53
N ARG A 131 -6.41 1.14 3.56
CA ARG A 131 -5.54 0.60 2.51
C ARG A 131 -6.30 0.31 1.23
N VAL A 132 -7.51 -0.24 1.33
CA VAL A 132 -8.40 -0.44 0.17
C VAL A 132 -8.70 0.90 -0.51
N LEU A 133 -8.99 1.94 0.26
CA LEU A 133 -9.25 3.28 -0.26
C LEU A 133 -8.02 3.88 -0.96
N GLN A 134 -6.80 3.71 -0.43
CA GLN A 134 -5.58 4.14 -1.11
C GLN A 134 -5.40 3.45 -2.47
N ASN A 135 -5.59 2.13 -2.52
CA ASN A 135 -5.48 1.37 -3.76
C ASN A 135 -6.53 1.82 -4.77
N LEU A 136 -7.75 2.11 -4.30
CA LEU A 136 -8.83 2.64 -5.14
C LEU A 136 -8.47 4.03 -5.70
N VAL A 137 -7.91 4.92 -4.88
CA VAL A 137 -7.46 6.25 -5.33
C VAL A 137 -6.43 6.13 -6.44
N VAL A 138 -5.38 5.31 -6.27
CA VAL A 138 -4.36 5.13 -7.30
C VAL A 138 -4.96 4.52 -8.57
N LEU A 139 -5.87 3.54 -8.44
CA LEU A 139 -6.55 2.94 -9.59
C LEU A 139 -7.39 3.97 -10.36
N LEU A 140 -8.16 4.81 -9.67
CA LEU A 140 -8.96 5.87 -10.29
C LEU A 140 -8.09 6.92 -10.98
N VAL A 141 -6.96 7.28 -10.38
CA VAL A 141 -5.94 8.16 -10.97
C VAL A 141 -5.40 7.59 -12.29
N LEU A 142 -5.18 6.28 -12.37
CA LEU A 142 -4.68 5.62 -13.58
C LEU A 142 -5.76 5.43 -14.65
N ILE A 143 -7.03 5.21 -14.28
CA ILE A 143 -8.13 4.93 -15.22
C ILE A 143 -8.75 6.21 -15.77
N LEU A 144 -8.99 7.22 -14.95
CA LEU A 144 -9.82 8.36 -15.33
C LEU A 144 -8.96 9.58 -15.68
N PRO A 145 -9.25 10.30 -16.77
CA PRO A 145 -8.60 11.58 -17.03
C PRO A 145 -8.93 12.58 -15.91
N PHE A 146 -7.95 13.39 -15.50
CA PHE A 146 -8.11 14.46 -14.51
C PHE A 146 -9.05 15.56 -15.02
N LYS A 147 -10.35 15.33 -14.97
CA LYS A 147 -11.38 16.31 -15.34
C LYS A 147 -12.56 16.28 -14.38
N GLY A 148 -13.01 17.46 -13.99
CA GLY A 148 -14.26 17.69 -13.26
C GLY A 148 -14.39 16.86 -11.97
N ASN A 149 -15.56 16.23 -11.80
CA ASN A 149 -15.98 15.53 -10.58
C ASN A 149 -15.02 14.42 -10.12
N VAL A 150 -14.28 13.80 -11.05
CA VAL A 150 -13.32 12.73 -10.73
C VAL A 150 -12.21 13.21 -9.79
N ILE A 151 -11.75 14.45 -9.97
CA ILE A 151 -10.71 15.04 -9.12
C ILE A 151 -11.23 15.18 -7.70
N LEU A 152 -12.45 15.70 -7.55
CA LEU A 152 -13.10 15.88 -6.25
C LEU A 152 -13.31 14.52 -5.57
N THR A 153 -13.78 13.51 -6.31
CA THR A 153 -13.94 12.14 -5.78
C THR A 153 -12.62 11.58 -5.25
N ASN A 154 -11.52 11.68 -6.01
CA ASN A 154 -10.20 11.20 -5.57
C ASN A 154 -9.69 11.95 -4.34
N GLN A 155 -9.92 13.26 -4.25
CA GLN A 155 -9.57 14.06 -3.08
C GLN A 155 -10.35 13.61 -1.84
N VAL A 156 -11.67 13.50 -1.95
CA VAL A 156 -12.52 13.06 -0.82
C VAL A 156 -12.10 11.67 -0.35
N LEU A 157 -11.89 10.72 -1.27
CA LEU A 157 -11.48 9.35 -0.92
C LEU A 157 -10.14 9.31 -0.18
N ILE A 158 -9.12 10.08 -0.60
CA ILE A 158 -7.82 10.06 0.07
C ILE A 158 -7.87 10.72 1.46
N TYR A 159 -8.70 11.76 1.65
CA TYR A 159 -8.90 12.34 2.98
C TYR A 159 -9.66 11.39 3.92
N ILE A 160 -10.67 10.67 3.42
CA ILE A 160 -11.32 9.61 4.20
C ILE A 160 -10.31 8.53 4.58
N ALA A 161 -9.47 8.09 3.62
CA ALA A 161 -8.41 7.12 3.88
C ALA A 161 -7.41 7.63 4.94
N LEU A 162 -7.05 8.92 4.88
CA LEU A 162 -6.18 9.57 5.85
C LEU A 162 -6.78 9.54 7.26
N VAL A 163 -8.03 9.97 7.41
CA VAL A 163 -8.72 9.99 8.72
C VAL A 163 -8.83 8.58 9.29
N LEU A 164 -9.27 7.60 8.49
CA LEU A 164 -9.36 6.21 8.92
C LEU A 164 -7.99 5.63 9.30
N SER A 165 -6.95 6.00 8.55
CA SER A 165 -5.58 5.63 8.88
C SER A 165 -5.16 6.27 10.21
N LEU A 166 -5.29 7.58 10.40
CA LEU A 166 -4.91 8.19 11.67
C LEU A 166 -5.69 7.61 12.87
N TYR A 167 -6.99 7.38 12.71
CA TYR A 167 -7.82 6.74 13.73
C TYR A 167 -7.37 5.32 14.09
N SER A 168 -7.10 4.49 13.07
CA SER A 168 -6.55 3.15 13.29
C SER A 168 -5.17 3.18 13.96
N PHE A 169 -4.39 4.26 13.77
CA PHE A 169 -3.08 4.41 14.42
C PHE A 169 -3.25 4.69 15.90
N TYR A 170 -4.13 5.64 16.20
CA TYR A 170 -4.44 6.05 17.56
C TYR A 170 -4.89 4.86 18.43
N GLN A 171 -5.79 4.02 17.91
CA GLN A 171 -6.22 2.79 18.60
C GLN A 171 -5.07 1.80 18.87
N TYR A 172 -4.04 1.83 18.02
CA TYR A 172 -2.90 0.91 18.07
C TYR A 172 -1.80 1.36 19.03
N LEU A 173 -1.73 2.66 19.32
CA LEU A 173 -0.84 3.20 20.34
C LEU A 173 -1.23 2.62 21.71
N PRO A 174 -0.27 2.15 22.51
CA PRO A 174 -0.57 1.78 23.89
C PRO A 174 -1.01 3.05 24.62
N CYS A 175 -2.20 3.02 25.24
CA CYS A 175 -2.51 3.99 26.29
C CYS A 175 -1.51 3.72 27.41
N SER A 176 -0.58 4.66 27.63
CA SER A 176 0.23 4.75 28.84
C SER A 176 -0.66 4.88 30.06
#